data_AF-A0A940VQR7-F1
#
_entry.id   AF-A0A940VQR7-F1
#
_cell.length_a   1.000
_cell.length_b   1.000
_cell.length_c   1.000
_cell.angle_alpha   90.00
_cell.angle_beta   90.00
_cell.angle_gamma   90.00
#
_symmetry.space_group_name_H-M   'P 1'
#
loop_
_entity.id
_entity.type
_entity.pdbx_description
1 polymer ?
#
loop_
_entity_poly.entity_id
_entity_poly.type
_entity_poly.pdbx_seq_one_letter_code
_entity_poly.pdbx_strand_id
1 'polypeptide(L)'
;YRVEDVLIKQGIEVKKFVNTGAWVYSNTLLSSLGLYNEEHAYQKQARPYLNHHVGGDGLKSVGSTLWCAQHGYDGIIHLYPFGCMPEIVAQYALKNIAQDFNLPLLTLSVDEHASDVGVLTRLEAFVDCIKRKKK
;
A
#
# COMPACT_ATOMS: atom_id res chain seq x y z
N TYR A 1 -15.95 -7.35 5.83
CA TYR A 1 -16.01 -6.97 4.40
C TYR A 1 -14.58 -6.79 3.92
N ARG A 2 -14.16 -7.38 2.79
CA ARG A 2 -12.75 -7.30 2.34
C ARG A 2 -12.68 -6.39 1.12
N VAL A 3 -11.83 -5.38 1.19
CA VAL A 3 -11.61 -4.40 0.11
C VAL A 3 -11.21 -5.10 -1.19
N GLU A 4 -10.43 -6.18 -1.09
CA GLU A 4 -9.97 -6.94 -2.24
C GLU A 4 -11.12 -7.59 -3.01
N ASP A 5 -12.12 -8.13 -2.31
CA ASP A 5 -13.26 -8.81 -2.94
C ASP A 5 -14.09 -7.85 -3.80
N VAL A 6 -14.18 -6.58 -3.38
CA VAL A 6 -14.86 -5.53 -4.14
C VAL A 6 -14.11 -5.21 -5.42
N LEU A 7 -12.79 -5.04 -5.34
CA LEU A 7 -11.93 -4.73 -6.48
C LEU A 7 -11.93 -5.87 -7.51
N ILE A 8 -11.81 -7.11 -7.03
CA ILE A 8 -11.81 -8.31 -7.88
C ILE A 8 -13.13 -8.46 -8.64
N LYS A 9 -14.28 -8.20 -7.98
CA LYS A 9 -15.59 -8.18 -8.64
C LYS A 9 -15.71 -7.14 -9.76
N GLN A 10 -14.90 -6.09 -9.72
CA GLN A 10 -14.82 -5.05 -10.75
C GLN A 10 -13.78 -5.35 -11.85
N GLY A 11 -13.20 -6.55 -11.84
CA GLY A 11 -12.20 -7.00 -12.81
C GLY A 11 -10.80 -6.44 -12.56
N ILE A 12 -10.49 -6.03 -11.33
CA ILE A 12 -9.20 -5.45 -10.96
C ILE A 12 -8.35 -6.50 -10.28
N GLU A 13 -7.13 -6.68 -10.79
CA GLU A 13 -6.11 -7.49 -10.13
C GLU A 13 -5.48 -6.71 -8.97
N VAL A 14 -5.39 -7.35 -7.79
CA VAL A 14 -4.89 -6.73 -6.57
C VAL A 14 -3.71 -7.53 -6.04
N LYS A 15 -2.54 -6.89 -5.92
CA LYS A 15 -1.38 -7.44 -5.21
C LYS A 15 -1.22 -6.74 -3.86
N LYS A 16 -1.03 -7.51 -2.80
CA LYS A 16 -0.78 -7.01 -1.44
C LYS A 16 0.70 -7.09 -1.09
N PHE A 17 1.21 -6.06 -0.44
CA PHE A 17 2.62 -5.94 -0.08
C PHE A 17 2.86 -5.85 1.42
N VAL A 18 1.97 -5.19 2.17
CA VAL A 18 2.07 -5.03 3.62
C VAL A 18 0.80 -5.61 4.25
N ASN A 19 0.95 -6.54 5.19
CA ASN A 19 -0.17 -7.16 5.89
C ASN A 19 0.17 -7.32 7.36
N THR A 20 -0.71 -6.83 8.24
CA THR A 20 -0.60 -7.01 9.70
C THR A 20 -0.54 -8.49 10.11
N GLY A 21 -1.21 -9.38 9.37
CA GLY A 21 -1.14 -10.83 9.55
C GLY A 21 0.17 -11.47 9.10
N ALA A 22 0.96 -10.81 8.24
CA ALA A 22 2.28 -11.31 7.85
C ALA A 22 3.25 -11.30 9.03
N TRP A 23 3.06 -10.41 10.01
CA TRP A 23 3.84 -10.40 11.25
C TRP A 23 3.72 -11.73 12.02
N VAL A 24 2.51 -12.32 12.10
CA VAL A 24 2.29 -13.63 12.73
C VAL A 24 3.05 -14.75 12.01
N TYR A 25 3.11 -14.71 10.68
CA TYR A 25 3.85 -15.69 9.87
C TYR A 25 5.36 -15.43 9.84
N SER A 26 5.81 -14.18 10.01
CA SER A 26 7.24 -13.81 10.03
C SER A 26 8.02 -14.49 11.16
N ASN A 27 7.32 -14.91 12.22
CA ASN A 27 7.89 -15.63 13.35
C ASN A 27 7.91 -17.17 13.15
N THR A 28 7.66 -17.67 11.94
CA THR A 28 7.72 -19.10 11.61
C THR A 28 8.82 -19.41 10.59
N LEU A 29 9.21 -20.70 10.53
CA LEU A 29 10.27 -21.31 9.72
C LEU A 29 10.44 -20.78 8.28
N LEU A 30 9.37 -20.21 7.70
CA LEU A 30 9.37 -19.55 6.38
C LEU A 30 10.41 -18.43 6.24
N SER A 31 10.73 -17.69 7.30
CA SER A 31 11.78 -16.66 7.27
C SER A 31 13.18 -17.26 7.06
N SER A 32 13.43 -18.46 7.58
CA SER A 32 14.70 -19.19 7.40
C SER A 32 14.86 -19.82 6.02
N LEU A 33 13.77 -19.98 5.26
CA LEU A 33 13.79 -20.51 3.89
C LEU A 33 14.05 -19.43 2.81
N GLY A 34 14.34 -18.18 3.20
CA GLY A 34 14.71 -17.10 2.26
C GLY A 34 13.54 -16.49 1.49
N LEU A 35 12.30 -16.89 1.79
CA LEU A 35 11.09 -16.39 1.14
C LEU A 35 10.70 -14.96 1.58
N TYR A 36 11.42 -14.38 2.54
CA TYR A 36 11.24 -13.00 3.03
C TYR A 36 12.19 -11.97 2.38
N ASN A 37 13.00 -12.37 1.39
CA ASN A 37 14.02 -11.49 0.79
C ASN A 37 13.47 -10.28 0.05
N GLU A 38 12.25 -10.35 -0.49
CA GLU A 38 11.63 -9.22 -1.20
C GLU A 38 11.40 -8.01 -0.28
N GLU A 39 11.08 -8.25 0.99
CA GLU A 39 10.76 -7.19 1.95
C GLU A 39 11.98 -6.31 2.27
N HIS A 40 13.15 -6.94 2.42
CA HIS A 40 14.43 -6.21 2.52
C HIS A 40 14.80 -5.48 1.22
N ALA A 41 14.40 -6.00 0.06
CA ALA A 41 14.63 -5.33 -1.22
C ALA A 41 13.83 -4.03 -1.32
N TYR A 42 12.55 -4.05 -0.94
CA TYR A 42 11.70 -2.85 -0.92
C TYR A 42 12.24 -1.78 0.04
N GLN A 43 12.67 -2.17 1.25
CA GLN A 43 13.23 -1.22 2.22
C GLN A 43 14.47 -0.49 1.71
N LYS A 44 15.34 -1.18 0.94
CA LYS A 44 16.50 -0.53 0.31
C LYS A 44 16.10 0.49 -0.76
N GLN A 45 15.02 0.22 -1.49
CA GLN A 45 14.48 1.11 -2.51
C GLN A 45 13.82 2.36 -1.91
N ALA A 46 13.32 2.31 -0.68
CA ALA A 46 12.65 3.43 -0.02
C ALA A 46 13.57 4.65 0.26
N ARG A 47 14.91 4.47 0.27
CA ARG A 47 15.88 5.47 0.72
C ARG A 47 15.78 6.87 0.08
N PRO A 48 15.44 7.03 -1.22
CA PRO A 48 15.27 8.36 -1.82
C PRO A 48 14.09 9.14 -1.25
N TYR A 49 13.06 8.46 -0.76
CA TYR A 49 11.82 9.06 -0.25
C TYR A 49 11.70 8.99 1.27
N LEU A 50 12.40 8.05 1.92
CA LEU A 50 12.44 7.90 3.36
C LEU A 50 13.81 7.36 3.79
N ASN A 51 14.65 8.25 4.32
CA ASN A 51 16.05 7.98 4.66
C ASN A 51 16.26 7.54 6.13
N HIS A 52 15.21 7.55 6.94
CA HIS A 52 15.26 7.17 8.36
C HIS A 52 14.27 6.04 8.66
N HIS A 53 14.64 5.18 9.62
CA HIS A 53 13.76 4.13 10.10
C HIS A 53 12.68 4.74 10.98
N VAL A 54 11.44 4.74 10.47
CA VAL A 54 10.26 5.30 11.17
C VAL A 54 9.54 4.27 12.05
N GLY A 55 10.06 3.04 12.12
CA GLY A 55 9.41 1.91 12.80
C GLY A 55 8.27 1.31 11.98
N GLY A 56 7.72 0.20 12.47
CA GLY A 56 6.59 -0.48 11.84
C GLY A 56 6.85 -0.86 10.38
N ASP A 57 5.82 -0.72 9.54
CA ASP A 57 5.88 -1.07 8.12
C ASP A 57 6.11 0.13 7.19
N GLY A 58 6.32 1.34 7.73
CA GLY A 58 6.39 2.57 6.92
C GLY A 58 7.45 2.53 5.81
N LEU A 59 8.65 2.00 6.09
CA LEU A 59 9.68 1.80 5.07
C LEU A 59 9.27 0.80 3.98
N LYS A 60 8.52 -0.24 4.34
CA LYS A 60 8.02 -1.25 3.39
C LYS A 60 6.91 -0.66 2.53
N SER A 61 6.01 0.13 3.11
CA SER A 61 4.98 0.88 2.38
C SER A 61 5.59 1.80 1.33
N VAL A 62 6.63 2.57 1.69
CA VAL A 62 7.36 3.44 0.75
C VAL A 62 8.06 2.62 -0.33
N GLY A 63 8.81 1.60 0.08
CA GLY A 63 9.58 0.75 -0.84
C GLY A 63 8.72 0.01 -1.86
N SER A 64 7.65 -0.63 -1.40
CA SER A 64 6.71 -1.34 -2.26
C SER A 64 5.96 -0.38 -3.19
N THR A 65 5.61 0.82 -2.72
CA THR A 65 4.98 1.85 -3.57
C THR A 65 5.92 2.29 -4.70
N LEU A 66 7.19 2.55 -4.39
CA LEU A 66 8.18 2.88 -5.41
C LEU A 66 8.39 1.73 -6.40
N TRP A 67 8.47 0.50 -5.91
CA TRP A 67 8.58 -0.68 -6.75
C TRP A 67 7.38 -0.79 -7.71
N CYS A 68 6.16 -0.65 -7.20
CA CYS A 68 4.95 -0.67 -8.03
C CYS A 68 4.95 0.44 -9.09
N ALA A 69 5.36 1.66 -8.71
CA ALA A 69 5.47 2.78 -9.64
C ALA A 69 6.45 2.49 -10.80
N GLN A 70 7.52 1.75 -10.52
CA GLN A 70 8.52 1.35 -11.52
C GLN A 70 8.09 0.14 -12.37
N HIS A 71 7.13 -0.66 -11.91
CA HIS A 71 6.70 -1.92 -12.56
C HIS A 71 5.33 -1.80 -13.27
N GLY A 72 4.88 -0.56 -13.56
CA GLY A 72 3.70 -0.33 -14.38
C GLY A 72 2.37 -0.61 -13.70
N TYR A 73 2.30 -0.50 -12.36
CA TYR A 73 1.03 -0.56 -11.65
C TYR A 73 0.17 0.66 -11.95
N ASP A 74 -1.14 0.49 -11.94
CA ASP A 74 -2.09 1.53 -12.36
C ASP A 74 -2.55 2.46 -11.25
N GLY A 75 -2.28 2.08 -10.00
CA GLY A 75 -2.62 2.85 -8.83
C GLY A 75 -2.27 2.13 -7.54
N ILE A 76 -2.25 2.89 -6.45
CA ILE A 76 -1.91 2.42 -5.12
C ILE A 76 -3.06 2.72 -4.17
N ILE A 77 -3.44 1.72 -3.37
CA ILE A 77 -4.38 1.88 -2.27
C ILE A 77 -3.59 1.67 -0.98
N HIS A 78 -3.42 2.74 -0.22
CA HIS A 78 -2.75 2.76 1.07
C HIS A 78 -3.78 2.70 2.19
N LEU A 79 -3.93 1.51 2.78
CA LEU A 79 -4.80 1.25 3.92
C LEU A 79 -3.97 1.18 5.19
N TYR A 80 -4.33 1.92 6.23
CA TYR A 80 -3.63 1.86 7.52
C TYR A 80 -4.57 2.12 8.70
N PRO A 81 -4.27 1.58 9.90
CA PRO A 81 -5.05 1.88 11.10
C PRO A 81 -4.92 3.35 11.51
N PHE A 82 -6.01 3.93 11.98
CA PHE A 82 -5.99 5.27 12.58
C PHE A 82 -4.97 5.33 13.73
N GLY A 83 -4.19 6.41 13.78
CA GLY A 83 -3.14 6.60 14.79
C GLY A 83 -1.82 5.86 14.52
N CYS A 84 -1.67 5.12 13.41
CA CYS A 84 -0.40 4.51 13.04
C CYS A 84 0.62 5.56 12.57
N MET A 85 1.38 6.12 13.51
CA MET A 85 2.37 7.17 13.25
C MET A 85 3.37 6.82 12.13
N PRO A 86 3.96 5.60 12.05
CA PRO A 86 4.87 5.28 10.96
C PRO A 86 4.24 5.36 9.57
N GLU A 87 2.96 4.99 9.44
CA GLU A 87 2.22 5.07 8.17
C GLU A 87 1.80 6.50 7.84
N ILE A 88 1.53 7.34 8.83
CA ILE A 88 1.31 8.78 8.63
C ILE A 88 2.58 9.42 8.05
N VAL A 89 3.76 9.07 8.57
CA VAL A 89 5.03 9.56 8.02
C VAL A 89 5.26 9.00 6.61
N ALA A 90 5.02 7.70 6.40
CA ALA A 90 5.14 7.07 5.08
C ALA A 90 4.21 7.71 4.04
N GLN A 91 3.01 8.15 4.42
CA GLN A 91 2.04 8.77 3.52
C GLN A 91 2.63 9.98 2.77
N TYR A 92 3.49 10.79 3.41
CA TYR A 92 4.15 11.91 2.74
C TYR A 92 5.08 11.43 1.62
N ALA A 93 5.86 10.39 1.88
CA ALA A 93 6.72 9.76 0.89
C ALA A 93 5.90 9.12 -0.25
N LEU A 94 4.80 8.44 0.06
CA LEU A 94 3.89 7.87 -0.93
C LEU A 94 3.30 8.93 -1.85
N LYS A 95 2.93 10.11 -1.31
CA LYS A 95 2.44 11.24 -2.11
C LYS A 95 3.49 11.76 -3.08
N ASN A 96 4.75 11.86 -2.65
CA ASN A 96 5.85 12.28 -3.53
C ASN A 96 6.06 11.27 -4.66
N ILE A 97 6.08 9.96 -4.37
CA ILE A 97 6.17 8.91 -5.39
C ILE A 97 5.00 9.00 -6.37
N ALA A 98 3.78 9.17 -5.85
CA ALA A 98 2.58 9.29 -6.66
C ALA A 98 2.65 10.47 -7.65
N GLN A 99 3.24 11.60 -7.22
CA GLN A 99 3.47 12.75 -8.07
C GLN A 99 4.55 12.50 -9.11
N ASP A 100 5.70 11.99 -8.70
CA ASP A 100 6.87 11.76 -9.58
C ASP A 100 6.57 10.77 -10.71
N PHE A 101 5.73 9.76 -10.44
CA PHE A 101 5.35 8.73 -11.41
C PHE A 101 3.95 8.95 -12.00
N ASN A 102 3.28 10.07 -11.69
CA ASN A 102 1.90 10.34 -12.08
C ASN A 102 0.94 9.16 -11.78
N LEU A 103 1.15 8.52 -10.63
CA LEU A 103 0.48 7.30 -10.21
C LEU A 103 -0.71 7.65 -9.28
N PRO A 104 -1.95 7.23 -9.59
CA PRO A 104 -3.09 7.43 -8.70
C PRO A 104 -2.85 6.80 -7.32
N LEU A 105 -3.06 7.58 -6.25
CA LEU A 105 -2.91 7.13 -4.86
C LEU A 105 -4.20 7.39 -4.08
N LEU A 106 -4.78 6.35 -3.50
CA LEU A 106 -5.88 6.42 -2.54
C LEU A 106 -5.37 6.07 -1.14
N THR A 107 -5.45 7.01 -0.22
CA THR A 107 -5.12 6.76 1.19
C THR A 107 -6.38 6.70 2.05
N LEU A 108 -6.53 5.62 2.82
CA LEU A 108 -7.66 5.38 3.72
C LEU A 108 -7.14 5.00 5.11
N SER A 109 -7.47 5.81 6.10
CA SER A 109 -7.34 5.46 7.52
C SER A 109 -8.57 4.66 7.95
N VAL A 110 -8.36 3.50 8.56
CA VAL A 110 -9.43 2.66 9.09
C VAL A 110 -9.51 2.84 10.61
N ASP A 111 -10.69 3.18 11.11
CA ASP A 111 -11.03 3.19 12.54
C ASP A 111 -12.35 2.43 12.78
N GLU A 112 -12.70 2.21 14.05
CA GLU A 112 -13.92 1.47 14.44
C GLU A 112 -15.22 2.22 14.09
N HIS A 113 -15.15 3.50 13.78
CA HIS A 113 -16.26 4.36 13.36
C HIS A 113 -16.31 4.60 11.84
N ALA A 114 -15.39 4.00 11.08
CA ALA A 114 -15.30 4.18 9.65
C ALA A 114 -16.56 3.60 9.00
N SER A 115 -17.37 4.46 8.41
CA SER A 115 -18.54 4.01 7.65
C SER A 115 -18.09 3.15 6.46
N ASP A 116 -18.44 1.87 6.48
CA ASP A 116 -18.18 0.91 5.39
C ASP A 116 -18.61 1.47 4.02
N VAL A 117 -19.72 2.21 3.99
CA VAL A 117 -20.26 2.84 2.78
C VAL A 117 -19.30 3.93 2.27
N GLY A 118 -18.77 4.77 3.15
CA GLY A 118 -17.84 5.83 2.78
C GLY A 118 -16.53 5.30 2.19
N VAL A 119 -16.02 4.17 2.71
CA VAL A 119 -14.84 3.49 2.15
C VAL A 119 -15.16 2.93 0.76
N LEU A 120 -16.30 2.27 0.60
CA LEU A 120 -16.73 1.69 -0.68
C LEU A 120 -16.84 2.76 -1.77
N THR A 121 -17.56 3.86 -1.50
CA THR A 121 -17.76 4.93 -2.50
C THR A 121 -16.45 5.59 -2.92
N ARG A 122 -15.52 5.81 -1.98
CA ARG A 122 -14.19 6.35 -2.31
C ARG A 122 -13.36 5.39 -3.16
N LEU A 123 -13.49 4.10 -2.90
CA LEU A 123 -12.80 3.07 -3.64
C LEU A 123 -13.36 2.93 -5.06
N GLU A 124 -14.68 2.92 -5.23
CA GLU A 124 -15.33 2.96 -6.54
C GLU A 124 -14.92 4.19 -7.34
N ALA A 125 -14.97 5.38 -6.73
CA ALA A 125 -14.55 6.62 -7.37
C ALA A 125 -13.07 6.59 -7.80
N PHE A 126 -12.20 5.96 -7.00
CA PHE A 126 -10.79 5.79 -7.33
C PHE A 126 -10.58 4.88 -8.54
N VAL A 127 -11.28 3.74 -8.58
CA VAL A 127 -11.29 2.84 -9.74
C VAL A 127 -11.73 3.56 -11.01
N ASP A 128 -12.80 4.34 -10.92
CA ASP A 128 -13.30 5.10 -12.06
C ASP A 128 -12.29 6.15 -12.54
N CYS A 129 -11.52 6.74 -11.64
CA CYS A 129 -10.43 7.66 -12.01
C CYS A 129 -9.31 6.92 -12.77
N ILE A 130 -8.89 5.73 -12.32
CA ILE A 130 -7.88 4.92 -13.00
C ILE A 130 -8.36 4.51 -14.40
N LYS A 131 -9.59 3.99 -14.51
CA LYS A 131 -10.17 3.56 -15.79
C LYS A 131 -10.26 4.71 -16.80
N ARG A 132 -10.56 5.94 -16.35
CA ARG A 132 -10.59 7.13 -17.20
C ARG A 132 -9.19 7.54 -17.68
N LYS A 133 -8.17 7.39 -16.85
CA LYS A 133 -6.78 7.75 -17.20
C LYS A 133 -6.15 6.82 -18.24
N LYS A 134 -6.71 5.61 -18.41
CA LYS A 134 -6.28 4.61 -19.38
C LYS A 134 -6.98 4.67 -20.73
N LYS A 135 -8.09 5.40 -20.84
CA LYS A 135 -8.77 5.65 -22.11
C LYS A 135 -8.06 6.78 -22.85
#